data_AF-A0A8T7MLL9-F1
#
_entry.id   AF-A0A8T7MLL9-F1
#
_cell.length_a   1.000
_cell.length_b   1.000
_cell.length_c   1.000
_cell.angle_alpha   90.00
_cell.angle_beta   90.00
_cell.angle_gamma   90.00
#
_symmetry.space_group_name_H-M   'P 1'
#
loop_
_entity.id
_entity.type
_entity.pdbx_description
1 polymer ?
#
loop_
_entity_poly.entity_id
_entity_poly.type
_entity_poly.pdbx_seq_one_letter_code
_entity_poly.pdbx_strand_id
1 'polypeptide(L)'
;MSEKDVAPHESDEYAMMLTLEQLETLLEELEEVGFGTLGEIEAALALTAPTGTPSLDQRRETLQEMRDQMRELHVANAQEIQEQINKLNEQLDAL
;
A
#
# COMPACT_ATOMS: atom_id res chain seq x y z
N MET A 1 25.19 23.17 -15.53
CA MET A 1 24.40 21.94 -15.37
C MET A 1 22.96 22.36 -15.58
N SER A 2 22.28 21.79 -16.56
CA SER A 2 20.92 22.22 -16.91
C SER A 2 19.97 21.82 -15.78
N GLU A 3 19.46 22.82 -15.05
CA GLU A 3 18.22 22.70 -14.29
C GLU A 3 17.14 22.34 -15.32
N LYS A 4 16.77 21.05 -15.34
CA LYS A 4 15.67 20.57 -16.14
C LYS A 4 14.42 21.13 -15.46
N ASP A 5 13.81 22.14 -16.07
CA ASP A 5 12.44 22.55 -15.78
C ASP A 5 11.54 21.31 -15.98
N VAL A 6 11.35 20.52 -14.93
CA VAL A 6 10.33 19.48 -14.91
C VAL A 6 9.02 20.23 -14.93
N ALA A 7 8.29 20.12 -16.04
CA ALA A 7 6.98 20.74 -16.16
C ALA A 7 6.12 20.22 -14.98
N PRO A 8 5.32 21.08 -14.32
CA PRO A 8 4.55 20.69 -13.13
C PRO A 8 3.71 19.42 -13.35
N HIS A 9 3.24 19.19 -14.59
CA HIS A 9 2.51 17.98 -14.98
C HIS A 9 3.33 16.67 -14.97
N GLU A 10 4.62 16.70 -15.31
CA GLU A 10 5.48 15.49 -15.28
C GLU A 10 5.75 15.02 -13.83
N SER A 11 5.77 15.96 -12.88
CA SER A 11 5.91 15.64 -11.45
C SER A 11 4.63 15.01 -10.88
N ASP A 12 3.47 15.44 -11.36
CA ASP A 12 2.17 14.93 -10.89
C ASP A 12 1.90 13.53 -11.46
N GLU A 13 2.18 13.30 -12.75
CA GLU A 13 2.06 11.98 -13.39
C GLU A 13 2.99 10.95 -12.71
N TYR A 14 4.24 11.33 -12.44
CA TYR A 14 5.18 10.46 -11.75
C TYR A 14 4.72 10.10 -10.32
N ALA A 15 4.20 11.08 -9.57
CA ALA A 15 3.67 10.83 -8.23
C ALA A 15 2.44 9.91 -8.26
N MET A 16 1.58 10.05 -9.28
CA MET A 16 0.42 9.17 -9.47
C MET A 16 0.83 7.74 -9.81
N MET A 17 1.79 7.55 -10.72
CA MET A 17 2.33 6.21 -11.03
C MET A 17 2.97 5.54 -9.81
N LEU A 18 3.72 6.29 -9.00
CA LEU A 18 4.31 5.76 -7.77
C LEU A 18 3.24 5.34 -6.75
N THR A 19 2.20 6.15 -6.58
CA THR A 19 1.08 5.83 -5.67
C THR A 19 0.31 4.60 -6.17
N LEU A 20 0.13 4.48 -7.49
CA LEU A 20 -0.50 3.32 -8.11
C LEU A 20 0.29 2.03 -7.82
N GLU A 21 1.61 2.03 -8.06
CA GLU A 21 2.49 0.88 -7.77
C GLU A 21 2.42 0.47 -6.29
N GLN A 22 2.38 1.44 -5.38
CA GLN A 22 2.25 1.18 -3.94
C GLN A 22 0.90 0.53 -3.58
N LEU A 23 -0.19 1.01 -4.17
CA LEU A 23 -1.53 0.45 -3.94
C LEU A 23 -1.66 -0.97 -4.52
N GLU A 24 -1.13 -1.21 -5.72
CA GLU A 24 -1.13 -2.54 -6.37
C GLU A 24 -0.33 -3.54 -5.53
N THR A 25 0.87 -3.15 -5.10
CA THR A 25 1.72 -4.00 -4.24
C THR A 25 1.00 -4.33 -2.93
N LEU A 26 0.42 -3.33 -2.26
CA LEU A 26 -0.31 -3.54 -1.01
C LEU A 26 -1.53 -4.46 -1.21
N LEU A 27 -2.23 -4.34 -2.33
CA LEU A 27 -3.37 -5.21 -2.63
C LEU A 27 -2.93 -6.67 -2.81
N GLU A 28 -1.86 -6.91 -3.56
CA GLU A 28 -1.29 -8.25 -3.74
C GLU A 28 -0.83 -8.85 -2.41
N GLU A 29 -0.16 -8.07 -1.56
CA GLU A 29 0.26 -8.51 -0.23
C GLU A 29 -0.94 -8.91 0.63
N LEU A 30 -1.99 -8.07 0.68
CA LEU A 30 -3.23 -8.35 1.41
C LEU A 30 -3.90 -9.66 0.93
N GLU A 31 -3.92 -9.90 -0.37
CA GLU A 31 -4.42 -11.15 -0.96
C GLU A 31 -3.57 -12.37 -0.57
N GLU A 32 -2.23 -12.23 -0.56
CA GLU A 32 -1.31 -13.30 -0.20
C GLU A 32 -1.47 -13.72 1.27
N VAL A 33 -1.55 -12.76 2.19
CA VAL A 33 -1.79 -13.07 3.61
C VAL A 33 -3.26 -13.40 3.93
N GLY A 34 -4.18 -13.08 3.01
CA GLY A 34 -5.61 -13.34 3.15
C GLY A 34 -6.33 -12.40 4.11
N PHE A 35 -5.85 -11.16 4.27
CA PHE A 35 -6.52 -10.12 5.06
C PHE A 35 -7.21 -9.13 4.15
N GLY A 36 -8.47 -8.78 4.45
CA GLY A 36 -9.25 -7.84 3.64
C GLY A 36 -9.32 -6.44 4.24
N THR A 37 -8.98 -6.27 5.52
CA THR A 37 -9.18 -5.02 6.25
C THR A 37 -8.04 -4.70 7.21
N LEU A 38 -7.84 -3.40 7.46
CA LEU A 38 -6.90 -2.89 8.47
C LEU A 38 -7.21 -3.46 9.86
N GLY A 39 -8.50 -3.61 10.20
CA GLY A 39 -8.94 -4.16 11.47
C GLY A 39 -8.54 -5.63 11.68
N GLU A 40 -8.56 -6.45 10.62
CA GLU A 40 -8.11 -7.83 10.69
C GLU A 40 -6.60 -7.93 10.89
N ILE A 41 -5.81 -7.06 10.23
CA ILE A 41 -4.37 -6.97 10.43
C ILE A 41 -4.04 -6.53 11.87
N GLU A 42 -4.72 -5.50 12.38
CA GLU A 42 -4.53 -5.04 13.75
C GLU A 42 -4.90 -6.12 14.78
N ALA A 43 -5.98 -6.87 14.53
CA ALA A 43 -6.37 -7.99 15.37
C ALA A 43 -5.32 -9.12 15.33
N ALA A 44 -4.81 -9.47 14.14
CA ALA A 44 -3.75 -10.45 13.99
C ALA A 44 -2.48 -10.03 14.75
N LEU A 45 -2.07 -8.76 14.60
CA LEU A 45 -0.92 -8.20 15.31
C LEU A 45 -1.07 -8.22 16.82
N ALA A 46 -2.28 -7.95 17.33
CA ALA A 46 -2.57 -7.99 18.77
C ALA A 46 -2.46 -9.41 19.34
N LEU A 47 -2.75 -10.43 18.53
CA LEU A 47 -2.64 -11.84 18.90
C LEU A 47 -1.21 -12.39 18.77
N THR A 48 -0.37 -11.74 17.97
CA THR A 48 1.04 -12.13 17.80
C THR A 48 1.94 -11.43 18.82
N ALA A 49 2.32 -12.14 19.88
CA ALA A 49 3.43 -11.75 20.73
C ALA A 49 4.78 -12.05 20.04
N PRO A 50 5.86 -11.30 20.33
CA PRO A 50 7.19 -11.71 19.88
C PRO A 50 7.51 -13.05 20.54
N THR A 51 7.69 -14.09 19.73
CA THR A 51 7.82 -15.46 20.23
C THR A 51 9.26 -15.95 20.24
N GLY A 52 10.18 -15.22 19.59
CA GLY A 52 11.55 -15.67 19.35
C GLY A 52 11.64 -16.76 18.27
N THR A 53 10.54 -17.01 17.57
CA THR A 53 10.49 -17.91 16.40
C THR A 53 10.65 -17.05 15.15
N PRO A 54 11.74 -17.20 14.38
CA PRO A 54 12.03 -16.32 13.24
C PRO A 54 10.89 -16.19 12.23
N SER A 55 10.19 -17.29 11.93
CA SER A 55 9.07 -17.28 10.98
C SER A 55 7.84 -16.50 11.48
N LEU A 56 7.58 -16.53 12.79
CA LEU A 56 6.48 -15.77 13.39
C LEU A 56 6.82 -14.29 13.52
N ASP A 57 8.08 -13.99 13.84
CA ASP A 57 8.57 -12.62 13.93
C ASP A 57 8.57 -11.97 12.52
N GLN A 58 9.00 -12.68 11.47
CA GLN A 58 8.89 -12.23 10.07
C GLN A 58 7.43 -11.96 9.66
N ARG A 59 6.52 -12.90 9.93
CA ARG A 59 5.10 -12.70 9.60
C ARG A 59 4.51 -11.50 10.31
N ARG A 60 4.95 -11.23 11.54
CA ARG A 60 4.55 -10.04 12.29
C ARG A 60 5.10 -8.76 11.66
N GLU A 61 6.36 -8.75 11.23
CA GLU A 61 6.97 -7.61 10.52
C GLU A 61 6.18 -7.28 9.25
N THR A 62 5.88 -8.28 8.41
CA THR A 62 5.04 -8.09 7.21
C THR A 62 3.68 -7.49 7.55
N LEU A 63 3.01 -8.00 8.60
CA LEU A 63 1.72 -7.44 9.05
C LEU A 63 1.84 -6.00 9.57
N GLN A 64 2.97 -5.63 10.18
CA GLN A 64 3.22 -4.26 10.62
C GLN A 64 3.43 -3.32 9.43
N GLU A 65 4.20 -3.76 8.43
CA GLU A 65 4.44 -3.01 7.20
C GLU A 65 3.14 -2.73 6.45
N MET A 66 2.32 -3.76 6.18
CA MET A 66 1.02 -3.59 5.53
C MET A 66 0.10 -2.63 6.30
N ARG A 67 0.05 -2.75 7.64
CA ARG A 67 -0.75 -1.82 8.48
C ARG A 67 -0.29 -0.37 8.31
N ASP A 68 1.03 -0.15 8.29
CA ASP A 68 1.59 1.18 8.21
C ASP A 68 1.39 1.78 6.81
N GLN A 69 1.54 0.98 5.76
CA GLN A 69 1.20 1.36 4.37
C GLN A 69 -0.28 1.71 4.23
N MET A 70 -1.20 0.88 4.76
CA MET A 70 -2.64 1.16 4.73
C MET A 70 -2.97 2.51 5.38
N ARG A 71 -2.27 2.85 6.48
CA ARG A 71 -2.46 4.13 7.18
C ARG A 71 -1.88 5.31 6.40
N GLU A 72 -0.73 5.14 5.78
CA GLU A 72 -0.07 6.16 4.95
C GLU A 72 -0.90 6.48 3.70
N LEU A 73 -1.46 5.44 3.06
CA LEU A 73 -2.33 5.56 1.88
C LEU A 73 -3.79 5.88 2.23
N HIS A 74 -4.11 6.04 3.52
CA HIS A 74 -5.45 6.35 4.03
C HIS A 74 -6.54 5.39 3.53
N VAL A 75 -6.24 4.09 3.50
CA VAL A 75 -7.15 3.01 3.12
C VAL A 75 -7.47 2.12 4.31
N ALA A 76 -8.72 1.67 4.40
CA ALA A 76 -9.18 0.81 5.49
C ALA A 76 -9.35 -0.66 5.06
N ASN A 77 -9.46 -0.94 3.77
CA ASN A 77 -9.73 -2.28 3.25
C ASN A 77 -9.30 -2.45 1.78
N ALA A 78 -9.22 -3.71 1.33
CA ALA A 78 -8.83 -4.08 -0.03
C ALA A 78 -9.77 -3.50 -1.11
N GLN A 79 -11.07 -3.34 -0.80
CA GLN A 79 -12.01 -2.73 -1.73
C GLN A 79 -11.68 -1.24 -1.98
N GLU A 80 -11.39 -0.48 -0.92
CA GLU A 80 -10.97 0.92 -1.04
C GLU A 80 -9.65 1.05 -1.82
N ILE A 81 -8.70 0.13 -1.61
CA ILE A 81 -7.45 0.08 -2.40
C ILE A 81 -7.79 -0.11 -3.88
N GLN A 82 -8.62 -1.09 -4.22
CA GLN A 82 -9.04 -1.35 -5.60
C GLN A 82 -9.76 -0.14 -6.24
N GLU A 83 -10.62 0.54 -5.48
CA GLU A 83 -11.31 1.75 -5.94
C GLU A 83 -10.32 2.90 -6.22
N GLN A 84 -9.30 3.07 -5.38
CA GLN A 84 -8.24 4.06 -5.60
C GLN A 84 -7.37 3.73 -6.80
N ILE A 85 -7.00 2.46 -7.00
CA ILE A 85 -6.26 1.98 -8.19
C ILE A 85 -7.03 2.33 -9.45
N ASN A 86 -8.33 1.99 -9.51
CA ASN A 86 -9.16 2.27 -10.68
C ASN A 86 -9.23 3.77 -10.98
N LYS A 87 -9.41 4.58 -9.93
CA LYS A 87 -9.44 6.04 -10.08
C LYS A 87 -8.12 6.61 -10.57
N LEU A 88 -6.98 6.14 -10.06
CA LEU A 88 -5.66 6.59 -10.51
C LEU A 88 -5.41 6.20 -11.97
N ASN A 89 -5.78 4.98 -12.37
CA ASN A 89 -5.71 4.54 -13.76
C ASN A 89 -6.55 5.42 -14.68
N GLU A 90 -7.81 5.72 -14.33
CA GLU A 90 -8.67 6.63 -15.10
C GLU A 90 -8.06 8.04 -15.22
N GLN A 91 -7.39 8.53 -14.18
CA GLN A 91 -6.74 9.83 -14.19
C GLN A 91 -5.47 9.82 -15.05
N LEU A 92 -4.66 8.76 -15.00
CA LEU A 92 -3.46 8.59 -15.84
C LEU A 92 -3.82 8.44 -17.32
N ASP A 93 -4.87 7.69 -17.64
CA ASP A 93 -5.38 7.52 -19.01
C ASP A 93 -5.91 8.83 -19.62
N ALA A 94 -6.25 9.81 -18.78
CA ALA A 94 -6.79 11.10 -19.19
C ALA A 94 -5.73 12.21 -19.39
N LEU A 95 -4.45 11.92 -19.11
CA LEU A 95 -3.31 12.83 -19.34
C LEU A 95 -2.88 12.85 -20.81
#